data_AF-A0A9D4ICF5-F1
#
_entry.id   AF-A0A9D4ICF5-F1
#
_cell.length_a   1.000
_cell.length_b   1.000
_cell.length_c   1.000
_cell.angle_alpha   90.00
_cell.angle_beta   90.00
_cell.angle_gamma   90.00
#
_symmetry.space_group_name_H-M   'P 1'
#
loop_
_entity.id
_entity.type
_entity.pdbx_description
1 polymer ?
#
loop_
_entity_poly.entity_id
_entity_poly.type
_entity_poly.pdbx_seq_one_letter_code
_entity_poly.pdbx_strand_id
1 'polypeptide(L)'
;MENRIGSFVSGQPAKSSRDSTDDDGSDDGDASSQDDSIRRFHESGCGCDKKCHEKCDASQIRTHILDTRGMTREEKEMYIKGCLSEGPTNDSTKRGKKRMPIRGKYTFRGQEICAYTFGLLFHIGRCALKSIRQSLNKTGPGPRRHGNTRRKPKHSLVITDVERVVQLISMTTCSTPMDAKTSHFQNTLIIVRVS
;
A
#
# COMPACT_ATOMS: atom_id res chain seq x y z
N MET A 1 35.64 -29.75 51.23
CA MET A 1 35.49 -30.72 50.13
C MET A 1 35.08 -29.94 48.90
N GLU A 2 36.07 -29.55 48.11
CA GLU A 2 35.88 -29.13 46.73
C GLU A 2 35.43 -30.34 45.91
N ASN A 3 34.52 -30.13 44.96
CA ASN A 3 34.54 -30.84 43.68
C ASN A 3 33.76 -30.04 42.63
N ARG A 4 34.53 -29.53 41.67
CA ARG A 4 34.15 -29.03 40.34
C ARG A 4 33.91 -30.22 39.41
N ILE A 5 32.77 -30.28 38.71
CA ILE A 5 32.58 -30.84 37.35
C ILE A 5 31.26 -30.21 36.84
N GLY A 6 31.08 -29.60 35.67
CA GLY A 6 31.92 -29.34 34.51
C GLY A 6 31.18 -28.38 33.56
N SER A 7 31.97 -27.63 32.80
CA SER A 7 31.60 -26.78 31.66
C SER A 7 30.93 -27.57 30.53
N PHE A 8 29.98 -26.98 29.78
CA PHE A 8 30.07 -26.89 28.31
C PHE A 8 29.01 -25.95 27.70
N VAL A 9 29.38 -25.40 26.54
CA VAL A 9 28.83 -24.23 25.84
C VAL A 9 27.76 -24.60 24.78
N SER A 10 27.03 -23.55 24.38
CA SER A 10 26.38 -23.30 23.08
C SER A 10 25.05 -23.96 22.73
N GLY A 11 24.10 -23.09 22.34
CA GLY A 11 23.01 -23.47 21.44
C GLY A 11 21.85 -22.49 21.48
N GLN A 12 22.02 -21.31 20.90
CA GLN A 12 20.86 -20.48 20.52
C GLN A 12 20.03 -21.24 19.47
N PRO A 13 18.70 -21.41 19.63
CA PRO A 13 17.88 -21.81 18.51
C PRO A 13 17.56 -20.57 17.65
N ALA A 14 18.31 -20.52 16.55
CA ALA A 14 17.99 -19.99 15.23
C ALA A 14 16.75 -19.08 15.06
N LYS A 15 17.03 -17.81 14.74
CA LYS A 15 16.45 -17.05 13.61
C LYS A 15 15.19 -17.65 12.96
N SER A 16 14.00 -17.27 13.43
CA SER A 16 12.78 -17.43 12.64
C SER A 16 12.90 -16.54 11.39
N SER A 17 12.86 -17.18 10.23
CA SER A 17 12.96 -16.59 8.90
C SER A 17 12.09 -15.34 8.78
N ARG A 18 12.73 -14.27 8.32
CA ARG A 18 12.03 -13.11 7.75
C ARG A 18 11.47 -13.58 6.42
N ASP A 19 10.18 -13.86 6.39
CA ASP A 19 9.40 -13.98 5.16
C ASP A 19 9.30 -12.58 4.54
N SER A 20 10.38 -12.20 3.85
CA SER A 20 10.48 -11.01 3.03
C SER A 20 10.14 -11.43 1.60
N THR A 21 8.86 -11.41 1.28
CA THR A 21 8.44 -11.19 -0.11
C THR A 21 8.19 -9.70 -0.25
N ASP A 22 9.24 -8.98 -0.67
CA ASP A 22 9.14 -7.63 -1.19
C ASP A 22 8.35 -7.70 -2.51
N ASP A 23 7.03 -7.69 -2.38
CA ASP A 23 6.07 -7.56 -3.47
C ASP A 23 6.01 -6.06 -3.83
N ASP A 24 6.91 -5.66 -4.73
CA ASP A 24 6.91 -4.34 -5.34
C ASP A 24 5.62 -4.20 -6.15
N GLY A 25 4.69 -3.43 -5.59
CA GLY A 25 3.41 -3.18 -6.20
C GLY A 25 3.56 -2.24 -7.39
N SER A 26 3.44 -2.81 -8.59
CA SER A 26 2.75 -2.26 -9.77
C SER A 26 2.60 -3.41 -10.77
N ASP A 27 1.63 -4.30 -10.54
CA ASP A 27 1.24 -5.31 -11.52
C ASP A 27 0.34 -4.64 -12.55
N ASP A 28 0.94 -4.18 -13.66
CA ASP A 28 0.24 -3.90 -14.91
C ASP A 28 -0.22 -5.22 -15.53
N GLY A 29 -1.05 -5.98 -14.79
CA GLY A 29 -1.53 -7.29 -15.18
C GLY A 29 -2.32 -7.19 -16.48
N ASP A 30 -1.82 -7.90 -17.50
CA ASP A 30 -2.49 -8.12 -18.78
C ASP A 30 -3.99 -8.42 -18.54
N ALA A 31 -4.86 -7.69 -19.22
CA ALA A 31 -6.30 -7.79 -19.07
C ALA A 31 -6.81 -9.23 -19.25
N SER A 32 -6.12 -10.03 -20.07
CA SER A 32 -6.41 -11.46 -20.27
C SER A 32 -6.25 -12.28 -18.98
N SER A 33 -5.19 -12.03 -18.22
CA SER A 33 -4.85 -12.72 -16.97
C SER A 33 -5.84 -12.38 -15.84
N GLN A 34 -6.38 -11.16 -15.84
CA GLN A 34 -7.37 -10.76 -14.86
C GLN A 34 -8.72 -11.45 -15.10
N ASP A 35 -9.17 -11.52 -16.34
CA ASP A 35 -10.42 -12.20 -16.67
C ASP A 35 -10.36 -13.69 -16.37
N ASP A 36 -9.21 -14.33 -16.59
CA ASP A 36 -8.95 -15.69 -16.16
C ASP A 36 -9.01 -15.84 -14.63
N SER A 37 -8.50 -14.86 -13.88
CA SER A 37 -8.56 -14.85 -12.42
C SER A 37 -10.00 -14.73 -11.90
N ILE A 38 -10.82 -13.89 -12.53
CA ILE A 38 -12.25 -13.74 -12.19
C ILE A 38 -13.01 -15.03 -12.54
N ARG A 39 -12.74 -15.61 -13.70
CA ARG A 39 -13.33 -16.89 -14.12
C ARG A 39 -12.98 -18.01 -13.14
N ARG A 40 -11.70 -18.17 -12.80
CA ARG A 40 -11.24 -19.14 -11.79
C ARG A 40 -11.85 -18.90 -10.43
N PHE A 41 -12.04 -17.63 -10.03
CA PHE A 41 -12.69 -17.29 -8.76
C PHE A 41 -14.15 -17.78 -8.72
N HIS A 42 -14.89 -17.75 -9.84
CA HIS A 42 -16.24 -18.29 -9.91
C HIS A 42 -16.28 -19.82 -10.03
N GLU A 43 -15.31 -20.44 -10.71
CA GLU A 43 -15.23 -21.90 -10.87
C GLU A 43 -14.77 -22.61 -9.60
N SER A 44 -13.72 -22.08 -8.94
CA SER A 44 -13.04 -22.74 -7.80
C SER A 44 -13.31 -22.07 -6.45
N GLY A 45 -13.85 -20.84 -6.44
CA GLY A 45 -14.08 -20.07 -5.23
C GLY A 45 -12.80 -19.48 -4.61
N CYS A 46 -12.97 -18.92 -3.40
CA CYS A 46 -11.89 -18.35 -2.57
C CYS A 46 -11.20 -19.37 -1.65
N GLY A 47 -11.62 -20.64 -1.65
CA GLY A 47 -11.21 -21.63 -0.64
C GLY A 47 -11.67 -21.28 0.79
N CYS A 48 -12.70 -20.45 0.94
CA CYS A 48 -13.15 -19.92 2.23
C CYS A 48 -14.62 -20.26 2.50
N ASP A 49 -14.98 -20.46 3.78
CA ASP A 49 -16.34 -20.88 4.19
C ASP A 49 -17.43 -19.85 3.90
N LYS A 50 -17.04 -18.61 3.61
CA LYS A 50 -17.96 -17.48 3.39
C LYS A 50 -18.65 -17.50 2.02
N LYS A 51 -18.32 -18.47 1.15
CA LYS A 51 -18.85 -18.59 -0.22
C LYS A 51 -18.85 -17.27 -0.99
N CYS A 52 -17.68 -16.61 -1.03
CA CYS A 52 -17.59 -15.25 -1.55
C CYS A 52 -17.97 -15.12 -3.03
N HIS A 53 -17.87 -16.19 -3.81
CA HIS A 53 -18.23 -16.22 -5.23
C HIS A 53 -19.75 -16.10 -5.46
N GLU A 54 -20.59 -16.52 -4.50
CA GLU A 54 -22.05 -16.35 -4.58
C GLU A 54 -22.47 -14.91 -4.27
N LYS A 55 -21.62 -14.16 -3.56
CA LYS A 55 -21.91 -12.80 -3.08
C LYS A 55 -21.47 -11.69 -4.03
N CYS A 56 -20.58 -12.01 -4.96
CA CYS A 56 -20.00 -11.06 -5.90
C CYS A 56 -20.24 -11.56 -7.30
N ASP A 57 -20.99 -10.80 -8.11
CA ASP A 57 -21.21 -11.15 -9.51
C ASP A 57 -20.00 -10.78 -10.38
N ALA A 58 -19.74 -11.57 -11.43
CA ALA A 58 -18.59 -11.39 -12.31
C ALA A 58 -18.60 -10.03 -13.01
N SER A 59 -19.78 -9.55 -13.43
CA SER A 59 -19.90 -8.23 -14.07
C SER A 59 -19.55 -7.10 -13.09
N GLN A 60 -20.02 -7.22 -11.85
CA GLN A 60 -19.77 -6.25 -10.79
C GLN A 60 -18.28 -6.21 -10.40
N ILE A 61 -17.63 -7.37 -10.35
CA ILE A 61 -16.19 -7.48 -10.09
C ILE A 61 -15.42 -6.77 -11.22
N ARG A 62 -15.76 -7.05 -12.49
CA ARG A 62 -15.09 -6.44 -13.65
C ARG A 62 -15.20 -4.91 -13.61
N THR A 63 -16.42 -4.38 -13.43
CA THR A 63 -16.64 -2.93 -13.33
C THR A 63 -15.85 -2.34 -12.17
N HIS A 64 -15.92 -2.93 -10.98
CA HIS A 64 -15.21 -2.42 -9.81
C HIS A 64 -13.69 -2.41 -10.01
N ILE A 65 -13.13 -3.41 -10.69
CA ILE A 65 -11.69 -3.43 -10.97
C ILE A 65 -11.32 -2.32 -11.97
N LEU A 66 -12.12 -2.08 -13.00
CA LEU A 66 -11.90 -0.97 -13.94
C LEU A 66 -11.94 0.38 -13.21
N ASP A 67 -12.95 0.59 -12.35
CA ASP A 67 -13.04 1.79 -11.50
C ASP A 67 -11.80 1.93 -10.61
N THR A 68 -11.34 0.81 -10.04
CA THR A 68 -10.17 0.77 -9.16
C THR A 68 -8.85 0.99 -9.89
N ARG A 69 -8.76 0.61 -11.16
CA ARG A 69 -7.60 0.88 -12.04
C ARG A 69 -7.55 2.35 -12.45
N GLY A 70 -8.70 3.03 -12.55
CA GLY A 70 -8.76 4.45 -12.85
C GLY A 70 -8.32 5.38 -11.70
N MET A 71 -8.24 4.87 -10.47
CA MET A 71 -7.80 5.64 -9.30
C MET A 71 -6.28 5.70 -9.18
N THR A 72 -5.76 6.84 -8.72
CA THR A 72 -4.34 6.94 -8.32
C THR A 72 -4.05 6.06 -7.10
N ARG A 73 -2.77 5.80 -6.83
CA ARG A 73 -2.33 4.97 -5.70
C ARG A 73 -2.83 5.54 -4.37
N GLU A 74 -2.73 6.85 -4.17
CA GLU A 74 -3.12 7.55 -2.95
C GLU A 74 -4.64 7.51 -2.76
N GLU A 75 -5.41 7.76 -3.83
CA GLU A 75 -6.87 7.68 -3.83
C GLU A 75 -7.35 6.28 -3.52
N LYS A 76 -6.78 5.28 -4.20
CA LYS A 76 -7.09 3.87 -4.00
C LYS A 76 -6.81 3.43 -2.56
N GLU A 77 -5.69 3.84 -1.98
CA GLU A 77 -5.39 3.54 -0.59
C GLU A 77 -6.40 4.19 0.37
N MET A 78 -6.75 5.46 0.15
CA MET A 78 -7.73 6.17 0.97
C MET A 78 -9.12 5.53 0.86
N TYR A 79 -9.51 5.12 -0.35
CA TYR A 79 -10.74 4.40 -0.61
C TYR A 79 -10.79 3.06 0.15
N ILE A 80 -9.74 2.25 0.04
CA ILE A 80 -9.62 0.99 0.78
C ILE A 80 -9.69 1.21 2.30
N LYS A 81 -9.04 2.27 2.81
CA LYS A 81 -9.13 2.65 4.23
C LYS A 81 -10.55 2.96 4.65
N GLY A 82 -11.31 3.68 3.82
CA GLY A 82 -12.73 3.95 4.00
C GLY A 82 -13.53 2.65 4.15
N CYS A 83 -13.42 1.74 3.16
CA CYS A 83 -14.12 0.46 3.19
C CYS A 83 -13.74 -0.42 4.40
N LEU A 84 -12.48 -0.36 4.85
CA LEU A 84 -12.02 -1.08 6.04
C LEU A 84 -12.51 -0.44 7.36
N SER A 85 -12.78 0.87 7.35
CA SER A 85 -13.27 1.60 8.52
C SER A 85 -14.77 1.46 8.77
N GLU A 86 -15.54 1.22 7.71
CA GLU A 86 -16.99 0.93 7.77
C GLU A 86 -17.29 -0.48 8.31
N GLY A 87 -16.28 -1.36 8.36
CA GLY A 87 -16.43 -2.72 8.87
C GLY A 87 -16.77 -2.75 10.37
N PRO A 88 -17.48 -3.79 10.86
CA PRO A 88 -17.83 -3.88 12.27
C PRO A 88 -16.57 -3.81 13.15
N THR A 89 -16.50 -2.81 14.02
CA THR A 89 -15.44 -2.72 15.01
C THR A 89 -15.67 -3.81 16.05
N ASN A 90 -14.70 -4.70 16.21
CA ASN A 90 -14.77 -5.70 17.26
C ASN A 90 -14.65 -4.95 18.60
N ASP A 91 -15.72 -4.97 19.39
CA ASP A 91 -15.86 -4.36 20.73
C ASP A 91 -14.88 -4.93 21.80
N SER A 92 -13.86 -5.67 21.36
CA SER A 92 -12.94 -6.46 22.18
C SER A 92 -11.90 -5.63 22.94
N THR A 93 -11.85 -4.32 22.72
CA THR A 93 -10.99 -3.37 23.46
C THR A 93 -11.70 -2.68 24.64
N LYS A 94 -12.80 -3.24 25.14
CA LYS A 94 -13.36 -2.85 26.44
C LYS A 94 -12.41 -3.30 27.57
N ARG A 95 -12.09 -2.39 28.49
CA ARG A 95 -11.23 -2.64 29.67
C ARG A 95 -11.72 -3.90 30.41
N GLY A 96 -10.84 -4.88 30.63
CA GLY A 96 -11.15 -6.12 31.34
C GLY A 96 -11.38 -7.38 30.48
N LYS A 97 -11.28 -7.30 29.14
CA LYS A 97 -11.31 -8.48 28.25
C LYS A 97 -9.92 -8.82 27.70
N LYS A 98 -9.65 -10.11 27.45
CA LYS A 98 -8.42 -10.56 26.77
C LYS A 98 -8.31 -9.86 25.41
N ARG A 99 -7.16 -9.21 25.19
CA ARG A 99 -6.83 -8.56 23.91
C ARG A 99 -6.74 -9.61 22.82
N MET A 100 -7.78 -9.69 22.00
CA MET A 100 -7.77 -10.52 20.80
C MET A 100 -7.29 -9.68 19.61
N PRO A 101 -6.49 -10.23 18.69
CA PRO A 101 -6.19 -9.56 17.43
C PRO A 101 -7.52 -9.23 16.73
N ILE A 102 -7.74 -7.96 16.43
CA ILE A 102 -8.85 -7.55 15.57
C ILE A 102 -8.58 -8.18 14.20
N ARG A 103 -9.15 -9.36 13.95
CA ARG A 103 -9.25 -9.92 12.61
C ARG A 103 -10.23 -9.01 11.88
N GLY A 104 -9.71 -7.98 11.23
CA GLY A 104 -10.54 -6.98 10.59
C GLY A 104 -11.43 -7.68 9.56
N LYS A 105 -12.73 -7.48 9.69
CA LYS A 105 -13.72 -7.98 8.74
C LYS A 105 -13.52 -7.25 7.42
N TYR A 106 -13.74 -7.96 6.31
CA TYR A 106 -13.74 -7.38 4.98
C TYR A 106 -15.17 -7.40 4.48
N THR A 107 -15.63 -6.26 4.00
CA THR A 107 -16.98 -6.08 3.49
C THR A 107 -16.91 -5.49 2.10
N PHE A 108 -17.82 -5.94 1.23
CA PHE A 108 -18.03 -5.38 -0.09
C PHE A 108 -19.52 -5.24 -0.29
N ARG A 109 -20.01 -4.00 -0.53
CA ARG A 109 -21.44 -3.69 -0.68
C ARG A 109 -22.32 -4.29 0.44
N GLY A 110 -21.85 -4.19 1.69
CA GLY A 110 -22.53 -4.73 2.87
C GLY A 110 -22.41 -6.24 3.09
N GLN A 111 -21.79 -6.99 2.17
CA GLN A 111 -21.58 -8.43 2.30
C GLN A 111 -20.21 -8.74 2.90
N GLU A 112 -20.16 -9.62 3.91
CA GLU A 112 -18.88 -10.09 4.45
C GLU A 112 -18.17 -11.04 3.50
N ILE A 113 -16.93 -10.69 3.15
CA ILE A 113 -16.04 -11.46 2.29
C ILE A 113 -14.72 -11.82 3.00
N CYS A 114 -13.86 -12.59 2.34
CA CYS A 114 -12.53 -12.93 2.84
C CYS A 114 -11.47 -11.95 2.33
N ALA A 115 -10.27 -11.99 2.92
CA ALA A 115 -9.15 -11.12 2.53
C ALA A 115 -8.72 -11.33 1.07
N TYR A 116 -8.80 -12.57 0.58
CA TYR A 116 -8.42 -12.92 -0.79
C TYR A 116 -9.38 -12.29 -1.81
N THR A 117 -10.69 -12.46 -1.63
CA THR A 117 -11.70 -11.81 -2.48
C THR A 117 -11.61 -10.30 -2.41
N PHE A 118 -11.32 -9.74 -1.24
CA PHE A 118 -11.06 -8.30 -1.11
C PHE A 118 -9.83 -7.88 -1.92
N GLY A 119 -8.74 -8.65 -1.86
CA GLY A 119 -7.55 -8.40 -2.70
C GLY A 119 -7.86 -8.43 -4.20
N LEU A 120 -8.67 -9.40 -4.64
CA LEU A 120 -9.10 -9.53 -6.04
C LEU A 120 -9.93 -8.31 -6.49
N LEU A 121 -10.95 -7.92 -5.71
CA LEU A 121 -11.82 -6.78 -6.03
C LEU A 121 -11.06 -5.48 -6.18
N PHE A 122 -10.10 -5.23 -5.30
CA PHE A 122 -9.34 -3.99 -5.27
C PHE A 122 -8.02 -4.09 -6.06
N HIS A 123 -7.73 -5.22 -6.72
CA HIS A 123 -6.47 -5.45 -7.43
C HIS A 123 -5.25 -5.07 -6.56
N ILE A 124 -5.15 -5.67 -5.37
CA ILE A 124 -4.05 -5.45 -4.41
C ILE A 124 -3.50 -6.76 -3.86
N GLY A 125 -2.19 -6.82 -3.71
CA GLY A 125 -1.49 -7.92 -3.05
C GLY A 125 -1.75 -7.98 -1.54
N ARG A 126 -1.49 -9.16 -0.95
CA ARG A 126 -1.67 -9.41 0.51
C ARG A 126 -0.78 -8.50 1.36
N CYS A 127 0.45 -8.24 0.90
CA CYS A 127 1.41 -7.36 1.56
C CYS A 127 0.91 -5.92 1.61
N ALA A 128 0.41 -5.41 0.47
CA ALA A 128 -0.20 -4.08 0.38
C ALA A 128 -1.41 -3.96 1.32
N LEU A 129 -2.33 -4.94 1.31
CA LEU A 129 -3.50 -4.94 2.20
C LEU A 129 -3.11 -4.91 3.69
N LYS A 130 -2.10 -5.69 4.08
CA LYS A 130 -1.55 -5.69 5.45
C LYS A 130 -0.96 -4.33 5.83
N SER A 131 -0.22 -3.72 4.91
CA SER A 131 0.39 -2.40 5.05
C SER A 131 -0.66 -1.29 5.21
N ILE A 132 -1.71 -1.31 4.38
CA ILE A 132 -2.82 -0.36 4.44
C ILE A 132 -3.55 -0.45 5.78
N ARG A 133 -3.87 -1.67 6.22
CA ARG A 133 -4.50 -1.89 7.54
C ARG A 133 -3.62 -1.40 8.69
N GLN A 134 -2.30 -1.61 8.60
CA GLN A 134 -1.40 -1.09 9.63
C GLN A 134 -1.40 0.44 9.64
N SER A 135 -1.42 1.08 8.47
CA SER A 135 -1.54 2.54 8.37
C SER A 135 -2.88 3.04 8.92
N LEU A 136 -3.99 2.38 8.62
CA LEU A 136 -5.32 2.70 9.14
C LEU A 136 -5.32 2.68 10.68
N ASN A 137 -4.75 1.63 11.27
CA ASN A 137 -4.67 1.51 12.73
C ASN A 137 -3.75 2.56 13.39
N LYS A 138 -2.75 3.08 12.67
CA LYS A 138 -1.77 4.05 13.19
C LYS A 138 -2.23 5.49 13.06
N THR A 139 -2.80 5.85 11.91
CA THR A 139 -3.07 7.25 11.52
C THR A 139 -4.56 7.50 11.26
N GLY A 140 -5.37 6.45 11.17
CA GLY A 140 -6.79 6.56 10.82
C GLY A 140 -7.04 6.62 9.31
N PRO A 141 -8.28 6.94 8.92
CA PRO A 141 -8.68 7.10 7.51
C PRO A 141 -8.11 8.42 6.98
N GLY A 142 -6.91 8.35 6.40
CA GLY A 142 -6.22 9.50 5.82
C GLY A 142 -5.00 9.09 5.00
N PRO A 143 -4.41 10.02 4.23
CA PRO A 143 -3.24 9.73 3.41
C PRO A 143 -2.04 9.42 4.31
N ARG A 144 -1.10 8.58 3.83
CA ARG A 144 0.12 8.30 4.60
C ARG A 144 0.96 9.57 4.69
N ARG A 145 1.31 9.94 5.92
CA ARG A 145 2.34 10.95 6.16
C ARG A 145 3.70 10.27 6.22
N HIS A 146 4.59 10.63 5.29
CA HIS A 146 5.97 10.18 5.34
C HIS A 146 6.68 10.79 6.56
N GLY A 147 7.53 10.03 7.25
CA GLY A 147 8.19 10.51 8.48
C GLY A 147 9.11 11.72 8.29
N ASN A 148 9.42 12.08 7.05
CA ASN A 148 10.32 13.19 6.71
C ASN A 148 9.61 14.54 6.53
N THR A 149 8.28 14.65 6.75
CA THR A 149 7.55 15.92 6.47
C THR A 149 8.06 17.11 7.29
N ARG A 150 8.64 16.86 8.48
CA ARG A 150 9.12 17.91 9.40
C ARG A 150 10.65 18.00 9.48
N ARG A 151 11.39 17.23 8.67
CA ARG A 151 12.84 17.18 8.73
C ARG A 151 13.42 17.70 7.41
N LYS A 152 14.22 18.76 7.50
CA LYS A 152 14.99 19.24 6.35
C LYS A 152 16.05 18.18 6.00
N PRO A 153 16.18 17.75 4.73
CA PRO A 153 17.26 16.87 4.32
C PRO A 153 18.62 17.48 4.67
N LYS A 154 19.56 16.66 5.15
CA LYS A 154 20.89 17.12 5.60
C LYS A 154 21.67 17.88 4.52
N HIS A 155 21.42 17.55 3.25
CA HIS A 155 22.05 18.15 2.07
C HIS A 155 21.08 18.99 1.24
N SER A 156 20.03 19.55 1.85
CA SER A 156 19.16 20.50 1.17
C SER A 156 19.94 21.75 0.76
N LEU A 157 19.75 22.22 -0.47
CA LEU A 157 20.26 23.53 -0.89
C LEU A 157 19.74 24.64 0.05
N VAL A 158 20.56 25.66 0.24
CA VAL A 158 20.10 26.91 0.85
C VAL A 158 19.21 27.64 -0.14
N ILE A 159 18.21 28.36 0.38
CA ILE A 159 17.20 29.07 -0.44
C ILE A 159 17.89 30.02 -1.43
N THR A 160 18.97 30.66 -1.02
CA THR A 160 19.80 31.54 -1.87
C THR A 160 20.35 30.84 -3.11
N ASP A 161 20.75 29.58 -2.99
CA ASP A 161 21.29 28.83 -4.14
C ASP A 161 20.15 28.39 -5.07
N VAL A 162 18.99 28.08 -4.52
CA VAL A 162 17.78 27.79 -5.32
C VAL A 162 17.38 29.03 -6.12
N GLU A 163 17.35 30.21 -5.51
CA GLU A 163 17.03 31.49 -6.18
C GLU A 163 18.01 31.82 -7.30
N ARG A 164 19.32 31.64 -7.06
CA ARG A 164 20.36 31.84 -8.09
C ARG A 164 20.18 30.92 -9.28
N VAL A 165 19.87 29.65 -9.04
CA VAL A 165 19.63 28.67 -10.12
C VAL A 165 18.37 29.03 -10.91
N VAL A 166 17.29 29.42 -10.24
CA VAL A 166 16.05 29.87 -10.91
C VAL A 166 16.29 31.11 -11.76
N GLN A 167 17.04 32.09 -11.24
CA GLN A 167 17.44 33.28 -12.01
C GLN A 167 18.28 32.91 -13.22
N LEU A 168 19.29 32.03 -13.06
CA LEU A 168 20.12 31.56 -14.16
C LEU A 168 19.29 30.86 -15.26
N ILE A 169 18.38 29.97 -14.89
CA ILE A 169 17.49 29.27 -15.85
C ILE A 169 16.58 30.29 -16.56
N SER A 170 16.04 31.25 -15.84
CA SER A 170 15.17 32.30 -16.41
C SER A 170 15.93 33.21 -17.38
N MET A 171 17.18 33.54 -17.07
CA MET A 171 18.03 34.37 -17.93
C MET A 171 18.48 33.62 -19.19
N THR A 172 18.87 32.35 -19.05
CA THR A 172 19.34 31.52 -20.16
C THR A 172 18.22 31.14 -21.14
N THR A 173 17.02 30.87 -20.64
CA THR A 173 15.84 30.58 -21.47
C THR A 173 15.32 31.79 -22.27
N CYS A 174 15.69 33.02 -21.90
CA CYS A 174 15.36 34.23 -22.67
C CYS A 174 16.41 34.59 -23.73
N SER A 175 17.60 33.95 -23.70
CA SER A 175 18.79 34.39 -24.43
C SER A 175 19.21 33.48 -25.59
N THR A 176 18.64 32.27 -25.71
CA THR A 176 18.94 31.38 -26.85
C THR A 176 17.68 30.69 -27.36
N PRO A 177 17.48 30.58 -28.69
CA PRO A 177 16.61 29.56 -29.22
C PRO A 177 17.26 28.22 -28.90
N MET A 178 16.64 27.43 -28.03
CA MET A 178 17.07 26.05 -27.77
C MET A 178 16.94 25.25 -29.06
N ASP A 179 18.06 24.93 -29.71
CA ASP A 179 18.08 24.03 -30.85
C ASP A 179 17.40 22.71 -30.47
N ALA A 180 16.36 22.39 -31.24
CA ALA A 180 15.46 21.28 -31.04
C ALA A 180 16.15 19.93 -31.26
N LYS A 181 16.96 19.46 -30.31
CA LYS A 181 17.44 18.06 -30.24
C LYS A 181 17.63 17.56 -28.82
N THR A 182 16.55 17.54 -28.02
CA THR A 182 16.52 16.69 -26.82
C THR A 182 15.11 16.13 -26.58
N SER A 183 14.72 15.17 -27.42
CA SER A 183 13.44 14.46 -27.37
C SER A 183 13.34 13.42 -26.24
N HIS A 184 13.84 13.69 -25.04
CA HIS A 184 13.80 12.66 -23.97
C HIS A 184 13.63 13.16 -22.53
N PHE A 185 13.33 14.44 -22.30
CA PHE A 185 12.93 14.92 -20.98
C PHE A 185 11.56 15.61 -21.08
N GLN A 186 10.53 14.80 -21.33
CA GLN A 186 9.17 15.27 -21.11
C GLN A 186 8.82 15.19 -19.62
N ASN A 187 8.34 16.32 -19.11
CA ASN A 187 7.48 16.48 -17.95
C ASN A 187 8.04 16.06 -16.58
N THR A 188 8.59 17.04 -15.86
CA THR A 188 8.40 17.08 -14.39
C THR A 188 8.24 18.53 -13.95
N LEU A 189 7.00 19.02 -14.01
CA LEU A 189 6.59 20.27 -13.39
C LEU A 189 6.54 20.03 -11.86
N ILE A 190 7.65 20.27 -11.17
CA ILE A 190 7.67 20.26 -9.70
C ILE A 190 7.05 21.57 -9.23
N ILE A 191 5.74 21.55 -8.96
CA ILE A 191 5.03 22.63 -8.27
C ILE A 191 5.51 22.64 -6.81
N VAL A 192 6.48 23.50 -6.49
CA VAL A 192 6.74 23.89 -5.09
C VAL A 192 5.77 25.01 -4.74
N ARG A 193 4.55 24.66 -4.32
CA ARG A 193 3.64 25.61 -3.71
C ARG A 193 3.97 25.66 -2.21
N VAL A 194 4.66 26.72 -1.80
CA VAL A 194 4.86 27.04 -0.39
C VAL A 194 3.57 27.69 0.11
N SER A 195 2.98 27.14 1.16
CA SER A 195 1.92 27.73 1.98
C SER A 195 2.22 27.44 3.44
#